data_AF-A0A821ZVF7-F1
#
_entry.id   AF-A0A821ZVF7-F1
#
_cell.length_a   1.000
_cell.length_b   1.000
_cell.length_c   1.000
_cell.angle_alpha   90.00
_cell.angle_beta   90.00
_cell.angle_gamma   90.00
#
_symmetry.space_group_name_H-M   'P 1'
#
loop_
_entity.id
_entity.type
_entity.pdbx_description
1 polymer ?
#
loop_
_entity_poly.entity_id
_entity_poly.type
_entity_poly.pdbx_seq_one_letter_code
_entity_poly.pdbx_strand_id
1 'polypeptide(L)'
;MINGVYGEAGTQTIHPIFVIMPDEQMIETVVLNGKEKIFQQVKDLIILVDALSFPGQYLPRSAQIINNSIIVSDLLLQQFIERQQEYPIHWTDDELNEVAWLGPHRLLLFICIINPDDRWNVTAQINNITVAVHKGYNTRDTHNRDRFMGFYLDLTNVVEKPNIEYSLSLEMPTLDPGLFQGLFLENIERILVEA
;
A
#
# COMPACT_ATOMS: atom_id res chain seq x y z
N MET A 1 -31.48 -3.73 -6.51
CA MET A 1 -30.37 -3.48 -5.55
C MET A 1 -29.09 -3.92 -6.24
N ILE A 2 -28.08 -3.04 -6.29
CA ILE A 2 -26.77 -3.34 -6.85
C ILE A 2 -25.81 -3.48 -5.68
N ASN A 3 -25.22 -4.67 -5.54
CA ASN A 3 -24.22 -4.98 -4.51
C ASN A 3 -22.93 -5.44 -5.20
N GLY A 4 -21.80 -5.38 -4.50
CA GLY A 4 -20.53 -5.86 -5.02
C GLY A 4 -19.88 -4.92 -6.03
N VAL A 5 -20.10 -3.61 -5.87
CA VAL A 5 -19.37 -2.59 -6.63
C VAL A 5 -18.08 -2.26 -5.87
N TYR A 6 -16.97 -2.81 -6.34
CA TYR A 6 -15.66 -2.61 -5.76
C TYR A 6 -14.81 -1.63 -6.56
N GLY A 7 -13.96 -0.89 -5.85
CA GLY A 7 -12.99 0.04 -6.43
C GLY A 7 -11.80 0.23 -5.50
N GLU A 8 -10.75 0.88 -6.00
CA GLU A 8 -9.54 1.13 -5.22
C GLU A 8 -9.86 2.10 -4.07
N ALA A 9 -9.43 1.77 -2.85
CA ALA A 9 -9.67 2.58 -1.66
C ALA A 9 -9.24 4.04 -1.87
N GLY A 10 -10.04 4.98 -1.35
CA GLY A 10 -9.79 6.43 -1.46
C GLY A 10 -9.87 7.01 -2.87
N THR A 11 -10.30 6.24 -3.87
CA THR A 11 -10.55 6.76 -5.22
C THR A 11 -11.98 7.28 -5.36
N GLN A 12 -12.17 8.19 -6.32
CA GLN A 12 -13.48 8.59 -6.78
C GLN A 12 -13.56 8.34 -8.29
N THR A 13 -14.65 7.69 -8.73
CA THR A 13 -15.00 7.66 -10.15
C THR A 13 -16.03 8.74 -10.44
N ILE A 14 -15.70 9.60 -11.40
CA ILE A 14 -16.65 10.51 -12.05
C ILE A 14 -17.26 9.89 -13.31
N HIS A 15 -16.81 8.68 -13.69
CA HIS A 15 -17.36 7.97 -14.83
C HIS A 15 -18.66 7.28 -14.43
N PRO A 16 -19.70 7.34 -15.27
CA PRO A 16 -20.95 6.63 -15.02
C PRO A 16 -20.69 5.13 -14.89
N ILE A 17 -21.38 4.49 -13.94
CA ILE A 17 -21.43 3.02 -13.89
C ILE A 17 -22.58 2.55 -14.76
N PHE A 18 -22.26 1.56 -15.59
CA PHE A 18 -23.19 0.91 -16.49
C PHE A 18 -23.53 -0.48 -15.94
N VAL A 19 -24.81 -0.76 -15.77
CA VAL A 19 -25.32 -2.08 -15.39
C VAL A 19 -26.27 -2.57 -16.46
N ILE A 20 -25.92 -3.70 -17.08
CA ILE A 20 -26.77 -4.37 -18.07
C ILE A 20 -27.68 -5.34 -17.31
N MET A 21 -28.98 -5.17 -17.49
CA MET A 21 -30.00 -6.04 -16.93
C MET A 21 -30.26 -7.22 -17.86
N PRO A 22 -30.58 -8.41 -17.33
CA PRO A 22 -30.85 -9.59 -18.16
C PRO A 22 -32.11 -9.44 -19.03
N ASP A 23 -33.09 -8.66 -18.56
CA ASP A 23 -34.35 -8.39 -19.26
C ASP A 23 -34.67 -6.88 -19.27
N GLU A 24 -35.44 -6.43 -20.27
CA GLU A 24 -35.94 -5.05 -20.38
C GLU A 24 -37.10 -4.79 -19.38
N GLN A 25 -36.79 -4.79 -18.10
CA GLN A 25 -37.74 -4.45 -17.03
C GLN A 25 -37.62 -2.98 -16.64
N MET A 26 -38.75 -2.29 -16.47
CA MET A 26 -38.75 -0.92 -15.95
C MET A 26 -38.25 -0.93 -14.49
N ILE A 27 -37.17 -0.19 -14.24
CA ILE A 27 -36.59 -0.05 -12.91
C ILE A 27 -37.13 1.23 -12.28
N GLU A 28 -37.72 1.13 -11.10
CA GLU A 28 -38.24 2.28 -10.35
C GLU A 28 -37.19 2.86 -9.41
N THR A 29 -36.33 2.01 -8.86
CA THR A 29 -35.37 2.40 -7.82
C THR A 29 -34.06 1.65 -7.99
N VAL A 30 -32.95 2.38 -7.89
CA VAL A 30 -31.62 1.80 -7.80
C VAL A 30 -31.03 2.14 -6.44
N VAL A 31 -30.68 1.09 -5.70
CA VAL A 31 -29.99 1.19 -4.42
C VAL A 31 -28.59 0.65 -4.60
N LEU A 32 -27.59 1.47 -4.27
CA LEU A 32 -26.18 1.12 -4.22
C LEU A 32 -25.65 1.39 -2.81
N ASN A 33 -25.15 0.35 -2.15
CA ASN A 33 -24.59 0.40 -0.79
C ASN A 33 -25.57 1.02 0.21
N GLY A 34 -26.82 0.55 0.15
CA GLY A 34 -27.91 0.98 1.03
C GLY A 34 -28.43 2.40 0.77
N LYS A 35 -27.90 3.12 -0.23
CA LYS A 35 -28.36 4.46 -0.61
C LYS A 35 -29.03 4.43 -1.98
N GLU A 36 -30.19 5.07 -2.07
CA GLU A 36 -30.84 5.30 -3.35
C GLU A 36 -29.99 6.22 -4.23
N LYS A 37 -29.90 5.91 -5.53
CA LYS A 37 -29.06 6.60 -6.50
C LYS A 37 -29.89 7.16 -7.64
N ILE A 38 -29.43 8.27 -8.19
CA ILE A 38 -29.97 8.82 -9.42
C ILE A 38 -29.44 7.99 -10.58
N PHE A 39 -30.34 7.55 -11.45
CA PHE A 39 -29.99 6.74 -12.62
C PHE A 39 -30.81 7.14 -13.84
N GLN A 40 -30.28 6.79 -15.01
CA GLN A 40 -31.01 6.77 -16.27
C GLN A 40 -31.16 5.32 -16.72
N GLN A 41 -32.29 5.02 -17.35
CA GLN A 41 -32.51 3.72 -17.98
C GLN A 41 -32.68 3.89 -19.49
N VAL A 42 -31.89 3.14 -20.26
CA VAL A 42 -32.01 3.03 -21.72
C VAL A 42 -32.18 1.56 -22.05
N LYS A 43 -33.43 1.12 -22.26
CA LYS A 43 -33.80 -0.30 -22.44
C LYS A 43 -33.35 -1.14 -21.23
N ASP A 44 -32.47 -2.10 -21.43
CA ASP A 44 -31.86 -2.99 -20.45
C ASP A 44 -30.64 -2.38 -19.74
N LEU A 45 -30.21 -1.17 -20.12
CA LEU A 45 -29.05 -0.51 -19.54
C LEU A 45 -29.44 0.50 -18.46
N ILE A 46 -28.91 0.32 -17.25
CA ILE A 46 -28.95 1.30 -16.16
C ILE A 46 -27.63 2.07 -16.14
N ILE A 47 -27.73 3.40 -16.11
CA ILE A 47 -26.62 4.34 -16.09
C ILE A 47 -26.68 5.11 -14.77
N LEU A 48 -25.78 4.80 -13.85
CA LEU A 48 -25.59 5.56 -12.62
C LEU A 48 -24.77 6.80 -12.94
N VAL A 49 -25.38 7.98 -12.78
CA VAL A 49 -24.75 9.28 -13.11
C VAL A 49 -24.05 9.93 -11.93
N ASP A 50 -24.31 9.44 -10.72
CA ASP A 50 -23.67 9.94 -9.49
C ASP A 50 -22.22 9.48 -9.43
N ALA A 51 -21.32 10.39 -9.02
CA ALA A 51 -19.95 10.00 -8.70
C ALA A 51 -19.94 9.01 -7.53
N LEU A 52 -19.05 8.02 -7.60
CA LEU A 52 -18.85 7.05 -6.53
C LEU A 52 -17.50 7.27 -5.88
N SER A 53 -17.53 7.36 -4.56
CA SER A 53 -16.35 7.54 -3.73
C SER A 53 -16.15 6.25 -2.95
N PHE A 54 -14.96 5.68 -3.08
CA PHE A 54 -14.57 4.50 -2.34
C PHE A 54 -13.91 4.96 -1.02
N PRO A 55 -14.31 4.40 0.14
CA PRO A 55 -13.77 4.82 1.43
C PRO A 55 -12.27 4.51 1.54
N GLY A 56 -11.63 5.12 2.54
CA GLY A 56 -10.21 4.92 2.84
C GLY A 56 -9.27 5.91 2.15
N GLN A 57 -7.98 5.60 2.19
CA GLN A 57 -6.92 6.39 1.57
C GLN A 57 -6.37 5.66 0.34
N TYR A 58 -6.15 6.41 -0.74
CA TYR A 58 -5.48 5.88 -1.91
C TYR A 58 -4.02 5.64 -1.62
N LEU A 59 -3.59 4.38 -1.77
CA LEU A 59 -2.20 3.97 -1.69
C LEU A 59 -1.85 3.17 -2.96
N PRO A 60 -0.96 3.68 -3.83
CA PRO A 60 -0.46 2.90 -4.96
C PRO A 60 0.40 1.73 -4.45
N ARG A 61 0.75 0.81 -5.37
CA ARG A 61 1.58 -0.38 -5.07
C ARG A 61 2.91 -0.07 -4.36
N SER A 62 3.38 1.16 -4.51
CA SER A 62 4.29 1.79 -3.56
C SER A 62 3.79 3.20 -3.28
N ALA A 63 3.90 3.64 -2.02
CA ALA A 63 3.45 4.95 -1.60
C ALA A 63 4.64 5.78 -1.12
N GLN A 64 4.84 6.95 -1.73
CA GLN A 64 5.86 7.90 -1.29
C GLN A 64 5.42 8.57 0.02
N ILE A 65 6.31 8.61 1.01
CA ILE A 65 6.08 9.34 2.26
C ILE A 65 6.67 10.75 2.16
N ILE A 66 5.83 11.74 2.43
CA ILE A 66 6.16 13.17 2.42
C ILE A 66 6.12 13.67 3.86
N ASN A 67 7.12 14.46 4.29
CA ASN A 67 7.28 15.01 5.64
C ASN A 67 7.75 14.04 6.74
N ASN A 68 8.28 12.87 6.37
CA ASN A 68 8.80 11.87 7.31
C ASN A 68 7.76 11.44 8.37
N SER A 69 6.48 11.38 8.01
CA SER A 69 5.43 10.81 8.86
C SER A 69 4.67 9.75 8.07
N ILE A 70 4.32 8.66 8.73
CA ILE A 70 3.61 7.53 8.12
C ILE A 70 2.28 7.35 8.85
N ILE A 71 1.19 7.26 8.09
CA ILE A 71 -0.11 6.80 8.60
C ILE A 71 -0.42 5.49 7.88
N VAL A 72 -0.51 4.40 8.64
CA VAL A 72 -0.80 3.07 8.11
C VAL A 72 -2.26 2.76 8.35
N SER A 73 -3.03 2.50 7.29
CA SER A 73 -4.46 2.19 7.42
C SER A 73 -4.69 0.78 7.95
N ASP A 74 -5.83 0.58 8.58
CA ASP A 74 -6.33 -0.74 9.00
C ASP A 74 -6.49 -1.69 7.82
N LEU A 75 -6.96 -1.17 6.68
CA LEU A 75 -7.06 -1.92 5.43
C LEU A 75 -5.70 -2.47 4.96
N LEU A 76 -4.62 -1.69 5.13
CA LEU A 76 -3.28 -2.14 4.77
C LEU A 76 -2.75 -3.22 5.72
N LEU A 77 -2.98 -3.08 7.03
CA LEU A 77 -2.63 -4.12 8.00
C LEU A 77 -3.40 -5.42 7.74
N GLN A 78 -4.68 -5.30 7.40
CA GLN A 78 -5.54 -6.44 7.07
C GLN A 78 -5.02 -7.18 5.82
N GLN A 79 -4.57 -6.46 4.78
CA GLN A 79 -3.94 -7.06 3.60
C GLN A 79 -2.76 -7.97 3.97
N PHE A 80 -1.90 -7.55 4.89
CA PHE A 80 -0.74 -8.37 5.30
C PHE A 80 -1.15 -9.63 6.07
N ILE A 81 -2.16 -9.54 6.93
CA ILE A 81 -2.73 -10.70 7.64
C ILE A 81 -3.29 -11.71 6.64
N GLU A 82 -4.07 -11.24 5.66
CA GLU A 82 -4.65 -12.08 4.62
C GLU A 82 -3.59 -12.77 3.77
N ARG A 83 -2.52 -12.06 3.40
CA ARG A 83 -1.39 -12.64 2.65
C ARG A 83 -0.66 -13.72 3.42
N GLN A 84 -0.47 -13.54 4.73
CA GLN A 84 0.13 -14.58 5.57
C GLN A 84 -0.77 -15.82 5.67
N GLN A 85 -2.09 -15.65 5.61
CA GLN A 85 -3.04 -16.77 5.60
C GLN A 85 -3.09 -17.47 4.23
N GLU A 86 -3.02 -16.72 3.14
CA GLU A 86 -3.02 -17.26 1.77
C GLU A 86 -1.73 -18.03 1.47
N TYR A 87 -0.58 -17.51 1.92
CA TYR A 87 0.74 -18.14 1.76
C TYR A 87 1.39 -18.37 3.13
N PRO A 88 0.98 -19.43 3.87
CA PRO A 88 1.44 -19.70 5.23
C PRO A 88 2.83 -20.34 5.25
N ILE A 89 3.78 -19.75 4.52
CA ILE A 89 5.18 -20.19 4.53
C ILE A 89 5.83 -19.59 5.78
N HIS A 90 6.39 -20.46 6.61
CA HIS A 90 7.15 -20.06 7.79
C HIS A 90 8.59 -19.78 7.40
N TRP A 91 8.90 -18.49 7.24
CA TRP A 91 10.27 -18.01 7.08
C TRP A 91 10.91 -17.81 8.45
N THR A 92 12.20 -18.11 8.57
CA THR A 92 12.96 -17.71 9.77
C THR A 92 13.32 -16.22 9.70
N ASP A 93 13.62 -15.62 10.85
CA ASP A 93 14.10 -14.24 10.90
C ASP A 93 15.38 -14.06 10.05
N ASP A 94 16.27 -15.06 10.04
CA ASP A 94 17.48 -15.05 9.23
C ASP A 94 17.16 -15.00 7.73
N GLU A 95 16.22 -15.81 7.25
CA GLU A 95 15.80 -15.82 5.85
C GLU A 95 15.16 -14.49 5.43
N LEU A 96 14.32 -13.92 6.29
CA LEU A 96 13.69 -12.62 6.08
C LEU A 96 14.71 -11.46 6.09
N ASN A 97 15.82 -11.61 6.81
CA ASN A 97 16.90 -10.62 6.86
C ASN A 97 17.89 -10.77 5.69
N GLU A 98 18.10 -12.00 5.18
CA GLU A 98 18.94 -12.25 4.00
C GLU A 98 18.27 -11.81 2.69
N VAL A 99 16.94 -11.89 2.61
CA VAL A 99 16.18 -11.63 1.40
C VAL A 99 15.07 -10.62 1.69
N ALA A 100 15.33 -9.35 1.37
CA ALA A 100 14.49 -8.21 1.74
C ALA A 100 12.99 -8.42 1.45
N TRP A 101 12.64 -8.85 0.23
CA TRP A 101 11.25 -8.99 -0.22
C TRP A 101 10.69 -10.42 -0.15
N LEU A 102 11.29 -11.31 0.66
CA LEU A 102 10.87 -12.72 0.73
C LEU A 102 9.49 -12.91 1.40
N GLY A 103 9.19 -12.11 2.42
CA GLY A 103 7.96 -12.19 3.21
C GLY A 103 6.90 -11.20 2.71
N PRO A 104 5.94 -11.61 1.86
CA PRO A 104 4.92 -10.70 1.30
C PRO A 104 3.92 -10.15 2.32
N HIS A 105 3.91 -10.69 3.54
CA HIS A 105 3.12 -10.22 4.69
C HIS A 105 3.83 -9.14 5.50
N ARG A 106 5.05 -8.72 5.11
CA ARG A 106 5.82 -7.72 5.84
C ARG A 106 5.53 -6.33 5.31
N LEU A 107 5.31 -5.39 6.23
CA LEU A 107 5.28 -3.96 5.91
C LEU A 107 6.70 -3.44 5.87
N LEU A 108 7.23 -3.25 4.66
CA LEU A 108 8.58 -2.73 4.46
C LEU A 108 8.56 -1.26 4.06
N LEU A 109 9.56 -0.52 4.53
CA LEU A 109 9.80 0.88 4.14
C LEU A 109 11.16 0.98 3.47
N PHE A 110 11.17 1.17 2.15
CA PHE A 110 12.39 1.31 1.37
C PHE A 110 12.89 2.76 1.34
N ILE A 111 14.18 2.94 1.59
CA ILE A 111 14.90 4.22 1.52
C ILE A 111 15.54 4.33 0.14
N CYS A 112 14.90 5.08 -0.77
CA CYS A 112 15.33 5.17 -2.15
C CYS A 112 16.38 6.28 -2.34
N ILE A 113 17.60 5.87 -2.67
CA ILE A 113 18.73 6.77 -2.94
C ILE A 113 19.35 6.34 -4.26
N ILE A 114 19.69 7.29 -5.13
CA ILE A 114 20.42 7.02 -6.37
C ILE A 114 21.87 6.62 -6.04
N ASN A 115 22.32 5.50 -6.60
CA ASN A 115 23.66 4.92 -6.39
C ASN A 115 24.02 4.76 -4.90
N PRO A 116 23.22 4.00 -4.12
CA PRO A 116 23.47 3.85 -2.71
C PRO A 116 24.76 3.03 -2.46
N ASP A 117 25.42 3.28 -1.34
CA ASP A 117 26.64 2.55 -0.95
C ASP A 117 26.38 1.73 0.31
N ASP A 118 26.62 0.42 0.23
CA ASP A 118 26.36 -0.52 1.32
C ASP A 118 27.31 -0.32 2.52
N ARG A 119 28.33 0.53 2.40
CA ARG A 119 29.22 0.93 3.50
C ARG A 119 28.67 2.08 4.34
N TRP A 120 27.63 2.76 3.88
CA TRP A 120 27.05 3.86 4.63
C TRP A 120 26.40 3.37 5.93
N ASN A 121 26.55 4.17 6.98
CA ASN A 121 25.84 3.96 8.23
C ASN A 121 24.55 4.79 8.19
N VAL A 122 23.43 4.12 7.96
CA VAL A 122 22.09 4.73 7.98
C VAL A 122 21.39 4.26 9.24
N THR A 123 20.87 5.19 10.04
CA THR A 123 20.07 4.88 11.23
C THR A 123 18.67 5.44 11.06
N ALA A 124 17.71 4.83 11.75
CA ALA A 124 16.33 5.27 11.71
C ALA A 124 15.70 5.25 13.09
N GLN A 125 14.76 6.17 13.31
CA GLN A 125 13.91 6.19 14.48
C GLN A 125 12.45 6.33 14.06
N ILE A 126 11.57 5.56 14.69
CA ILE A 126 10.12 5.73 14.60
C ILE A 126 9.62 6.17 15.98
N ASN A 127 8.95 7.32 16.07
CA ASN A 127 8.50 7.90 17.33
C ASN A 127 9.61 8.01 18.39
N ASN A 128 10.81 8.41 17.95
CA ASN A 128 12.04 8.51 18.75
C ASN A 128 12.57 7.16 19.30
N ILE A 129 12.08 6.03 18.78
CA ILE A 129 12.56 4.69 19.10
C ILE A 129 13.43 4.21 17.93
N THR A 130 14.67 3.82 18.22
CA THR A 130 15.58 3.28 17.20
C THR A 130 15.02 2.00 16.57
N VAL A 131 14.97 1.97 15.24
CA VAL A 131 14.54 0.81 14.46
C VAL A 131 15.72 0.32 13.63
N ALA A 132 15.81 -1.00 13.43
CA ALA A 132 16.84 -1.61 12.61
C ALA A 132 16.70 -1.15 11.15
N VAL A 133 17.83 -0.73 10.57
CA VAL A 133 17.96 -0.44 9.14
C VAL A 133 18.71 -1.58 8.50
N HIS A 134 18.05 -2.24 7.55
CA HIS A 134 18.56 -3.40 6.83
C HIS A 134 19.08 -2.99 5.46
N LYS A 135 19.97 -3.81 4.91
CA LYS A 135 20.51 -3.63 3.55
C LYS A 135 19.77 -4.56 2.60
N GLY A 136 19.18 -4.00 1.55
CA GLY A 136 18.49 -4.74 0.50
C GLY A 136 19.43 -5.04 -0.66
N TYR A 137 19.49 -6.31 -1.06
CA TYR A 137 20.23 -6.76 -2.24
C TYR A 137 19.26 -7.45 -3.20
N ASN A 138 19.49 -7.34 -4.51
CA ASN A 138 18.64 -7.98 -5.52
C ASN A 138 18.86 -9.50 -5.65
N THR A 139 19.77 -10.07 -4.85
CA THR A 139 20.00 -11.50 -4.71
C THR A 139 20.25 -11.87 -3.27
N ARG A 140 20.05 -13.15 -2.92
CA ARG A 140 20.38 -13.69 -1.60
C ARG A 140 21.87 -13.56 -1.23
N ASP A 141 22.75 -13.49 -2.22
CA ASP A 141 24.18 -13.29 -1.98
C ASP A 141 24.49 -11.82 -1.67
N THR A 142 24.59 -11.50 -0.38
CA THR A 142 24.87 -10.16 0.14
C THR A 142 26.35 -9.77 0.03
N HIS A 143 27.23 -10.67 -0.42
CA HIS A 143 28.66 -10.39 -0.58
C HIS A 143 28.99 -9.56 -1.83
N ASN A 144 28.07 -9.51 -2.80
CA ASN A 144 28.26 -8.74 -4.02
C ASN A 144 27.64 -7.34 -3.89
N ARG A 145 28.50 -6.32 -3.77
CA ARG A 145 28.08 -4.92 -3.63
C ARG A 145 27.40 -4.34 -4.87
N ASP A 146 27.68 -4.88 -6.06
CA ASP A 146 27.05 -4.44 -7.31
C ASP A 146 25.55 -4.79 -7.36
N ARG A 147 25.08 -5.56 -6.38
CA ARG A 147 23.70 -5.99 -6.21
C ARG A 147 22.96 -5.25 -5.12
N PHE A 148 23.64 -4.34 -4.43
CA PHE A 148 23.03 -3.51 -3.39
C PHE A 148 22.01 -2.57 -4.02
N MET A 149 20.78 -2.61 -3.51
CA MET A 149 19.68 -1.79 -4.01
C MET A 149 19.41 -0.57 -3.14
N GLY A 150 19.74 -0.64 -1.85
CA GLY A 150 19.45 0.41 -0.90
C GLY A 150 19.12 -0.14 0.49
N PHE A 151 18.54 0.71 1.32
CA PHE A 151 18.23 0.38 2.71
C PHE A 151 16.72 0.20 2.89
N TYR A 152 16.31 -0.58 3.88
CA TYR A 152 14.92 -0.70 4.25
C TYR A 152 14.72 -0.89 5.75
N LEU A 153 13.52 -0.55 6.24
CA LEU A 153 13.06 -0.90 7.57
C LEU A 153 11.97 -1.95 7.45
N ASP A 154 11.91 -2.87 8.41
CA ASP A 154 10.73 -3.70 8.62
C ASP A 154 9.86 -3.07 9.71
N LEU A 155 8.68 -2.59 9.30
CA LEU A 155 7.74 -1.93 10.18
C LEU A 155 6.66 -2.87 10.72
N THR A 156 6.68 -4.15 10.34
CA THR A 156 5.62 -5.14 10.67
C THR A 156 5.35 -5.22 12.17
N ASN A 157 6.41 -5.17 12.99
CA ASN A 157 6.30 -5.20 14.45
C ASN A 157 6.47 -3.81 15.10
N VAL A 158 6.63 -2.76 14.30
CA VAL A 158 6.77 -1.36 14.77
C VAL A 158 5.41 -0.64 14.75
N VAL A 159 4.57 -0.97 13.76
CA VAL A 159 3.23 -0.40 13.61
C VAL A 159 2.25 -1.16 14.51
N GLU A 160 2.02 -0.63 15.70
CA GLU A 160 1.11 -1.22 16.69
C GLU A 160 -0.38 -0.95 16.41
N LYS A 161 -0.73 0.19 15.80
CA LYS A 161 -2.11 0.64 15.62
C LYS A 161 -2.32 1.26 14.24
N PRO A 162 -3.46 0.98 13.59
CA PRO A 162 -3.80 1.66 12.36
C PRO A 162 -4.24 3.10 12.60
N ASN A 163 -4.19 3.91 11.54
CA ASN A 163 -4.76 5.25 11.45
C ASN A 163 -4.20 6.24 12.49
N ILE A 164 -2.97 6.01 12.97
CA ILE A 164 -2.20 6.96 13.77
C ILE A 164 -0.95 7.39 13.02
N GLU A 165 -0.45 8.57 13.38
CA GLU A 165 0.78 9.12 12.80
C GLU A 165 2.01 8.54 13.50
N TYR A 166 2.93 8.01 12.69
CA TYR A 166 4.26 7.56 13.10
C TYR A 166 5.29 8.53 12.54
N SER A 167 5.94 9.29 13.44
CA SER A 167 7.06 10.15 13.07
C SER A 167 8.29 9.32 12.74
N LEU A 168 8.96 9.64 11.64
CA LEU A 168 10.17 8.99 11.18
C LEU A 168 11.32 9.98 11.17
N SER A 169 12.48 9.54 11.63
CA SER A 169 13.75 10.25 11.47
C SER A 169 14.77 9.31 10.85
N LEU A 170 15.57 9.84 9.92
CA LEU A 170 16.68 9.14 9.30
C LEU A 170 17.96 9.93 9.50
N GLU A 171 19.01 9.27 9.97
CA GLU A 171 20.35 9.80 9.87
C GLU A 171 21.06 9.10 8.72
N MET A 172 21.52 9.88 7.76
CA MET A 172 22.16 9.43 6.53
C MET A 172 23.49 10.16 6.36
N PRO A 173 24.43 9.62 5.57
CA PRO A 173 25.59 10.39 5.12
C PRO A 173 25.15 11.65 4.39
N THR A 174 26.07 12.61 4.24
CA THR A 174 25.84 13.76 3.37
C THR A 174 25.66 13.29 1.93
N LEU A 175 24.52 13.63 1.32
CA LEU A 175 24.17 13.30 -0.06
C LEU A 175 24.15 14.57 -0.91
N ASP A 176 24.54 14.45 -2.18
CA ASP A 176 24.30 15.53 -3.14
C ASP A 176 22.79 15.75 -3.36
N PRO A 177 22.36 17.00 -3.62
CA PRO A 177 20.96 17.30 -3.90
C PRO A 177 20.39 16.42 -5.00
N GLY A 178 19.23 15.84 -4.75
CA GLY A 178 18.54 14.98 -5.72
C GLY A 178 19.01 13.53 -5.76
N LEU A 179 19.94 13.10 -4.89
CA LEU A 179 20.23 11.66 -4.75
C LEU A 179 19.18 10.94 -3.90
N PHE A 180 18.69 11.56 -2.82
CA PHE A 180 17.56 11.03 -2.04
C PHE A 180 16.25 11.21 -2.81
N GLN A 181 15.61 10.10 -3.17
CA GLN A 181 14.34 10.09 -3.91
C GLN A 181 13.11 10.03 -2.99
N GLY A 182 13.32 9.71 -1.72
CA GLY A 182 12.27 9.59 -0.72
C GLY A 182 12.14 8.18 -0.17
N LEU A 183 10.99 7.96 0.44
CA LEU A 183 10.68 6.75 1.19
C LEU A 183 9.44 6.11 0.61
N PHE A 184 9.49 4.80 0.42
CA PHE A 184 8.46 4.05 -0.29
C PHE A 184 8.00 2.88 0.58
N LEU A 185 6.71 2.82 0.87
CA LEU A 185 6.13 1.60 1.43
C LEU A 185 6.09 0.52 0.35
N GLU A 186 6.54 -0.68 0.71
CA GLU A 186 6.69 -1.83 -0.18
C GLU A 186 5.78 -2.98 0.27
N ASN A 187 5.65 -3.99 -0.60
CA ASN A 187 4.71 -5.12 -0.46
C ASN A 187 3.23 -4.73 -0.41
N ILE A 188 2.89 -3.51 -0.84
CA ILE A 188 1.51 -3.03 -0.90
C ILE A 188 0.86 -3.48 -2.22
N GLU A 189 -0.32 -4.06 -2.11
CA GLU A 189 -1.21 -4.29 -3.26
C GLU A 189 -2.39 -3.32 -3.24
N ARG A 190 -3.09 -3.23 -4.38
CA ARG A 190 -4.31 -2.43 -4.47
C ARG A 190 -5.35 -3.00 -3.52
N ILE A 191 -5.87 -2.15 -2.64
CA ILE A 191 -6.95 -2.54 -1.73
C ILE A 191 -8.26 -2.19 -2.41
N LEU A 192 -9.07 -3.21 -2.66
CA LEU A 192 -10.43 -3.06 -3.18
C LEU A 192 -11.42 -2.96 -2.03
N VAL A 193 -12.26 -1.94 -2.05
CA VAL A 193 -13.33 -1.71 -1.08
C VAL A 193 -14.66 -1.53 -1.80
N GLU A 194 -15.76 -1.89 -1.13
CA GLU A 194 -17.10 -1.57 -1.62
C GLU A 194 -17.35 -0.05 -1.48
N ALA A 195 -18.06 0.54 -2.45
CA ALA A 195 -18.34 2.00 -2.50
C ALA A 195 -19.22 2.54 -1.35
#